data_AF-A0A367Z4C2-F1
#
_entry.id   AF-A0A367Z4C2-F1
#
_cell.length_a   1.000
_cell.length_b   1.000
_cell.length_c   1.000
_cell.angle_alpha   90.00
_cell.angle_beta   90.00
_cell.angle_gamma   90.00
#
_symmetry.space_group_name_H-M   'P 1'
#
loop_
_entity.id
_entity.type
_entity.pdbx_description
1 polymer ?
#
loop_
_entity_poly.entity_id
_entity_poly.type
_entity_poly.pdbx_seq_one_letter_code
_entity_poly.pdbx_strand_id
1 'polypeptide(L)' 'MPGHFQPPQNTFIVRFWREWQGSDAEQFSGWRGRIEHIQSGQGINFYKHQQMLDFIEQMISGFPLTKNSEDNEQNDDI' A
#
# COMPACT_ATOMS: atom_id res chain seq x y z
N MET A 1 -16.04 -4.15 37.74
CA MET A 1 -14.86 -3.61 37.03
C MET A 1 -15.25 -3.44 35.57
N PRO A 2 -15.33 -2.22 35.02
CA PRO A 2 -15.54 -2.07 33.59
C PRO A 2 -14.29 -2.56 32.86
N GLY A 3 -14.45 -3.53 31.96
CA GLY A 3 -13.35 -4.04 31.14
C GLY A 3 -12.78 -2.90 30.29
N HIS A 4 -11.49 -2.66 30.38
CA HIS A 4 -10.78 -1.76 29.49
C HIS A 4 -10.76 -2.37 28.09
N PHE A 5 -11.78 -2.07 27.28
CA PHE A 5 -11.71 -2.26 25.84
C PHE A 5 -10.78 -1.17 25.28
N GLN A 6 -9.49 -1.47 25.20
CA GLN A 6 -8.62 -0.65 24.37
C GLN A 6 -9.09 -0.79 22.92
N PRO A 7 -9.39 0.30 22.21
CA PRO A 7 -9.72 0.22 20.81
C PRO A 7 -8.53 -0.43 20.06
N PRO A 8 -8.79 -1.31 19.07
CA PRO A 8 -7.72 -1.90 18.28
C PRO A 8 -6.84 -0.78 17.70
N GLN A 9 -5.52 -0.93 17.76
CA GLN A 9 -4.59 0.15 17.39
C GLN A 9 -4.17 0.14 15.92
N ASN A 10 -4.49 -0.93 15.17
CA ASN A 10 -4.06 -1.14 13.78
C ASN A 10 -5.24 -1.61 12.92
N THR A 11 -6.25 -0.75 12.76
CA THR A 11 -7.45 -1.08 11.98
C THR A 11 -7.33 -0.51 10.59
N PHE A 12 -7.50 -1.37 9.59
CA PHE A 12 -7.42 -0.99 8.19
C PHE A 12 -8.74 -1.26 7.47
N ILE A 13 -9.12 -0.34 6.57
CA ILE A 13 -10.13 -0.60 5.55
C ILE A 13 -9.41 -0.81 4.23
N VAL A 14 -9.66 -1.95 3.59
CA VAL A 14 -9.12 -2.25 2.26
C VAL A 14 -10.29 -2.40 1.28
N ARG A 15 -10.23 -1.63 0.19
CA ARG A 15 -11.20 -1.67 -0.91
C ARG A 15 -10.48 -2.15 -2.16
N PHE A 16 -11.06 -3.13 -2.84
CA PHE A 16 -10.57 -3.64 -4.11
C PHE A 16 -11.63 -3.43 -5.18
N TRP A 17 -11.20 -3.06 -6.38
CA TRP A 17 -12.07 -3.02 -7.54
C TRP A 17 -11.30 -3.43 -8.78
N ARG A 18 -12.02 -3.97 -9.76
CA ARG A 18 -11.48 -4.27 -11.08
C ARG A 18 -11.74 -3.08 -11.97
N GLU A 19 -10.66 -2.48 -12.46
CA GLU A 19 -10.76 -1.41 -13.43
C GLU A 19 -10.74 -2.02 -14.84
N TRP A 20 -11.73 -1.67 -15.64
CA TRP A 20 -11.81 -2.05 -17.05
C TRP A 20 -11.40 -0.83 -17.88
N GLN A 21 -10.30 -0.95 -18.62
CA GLN A 21 -9.92 0.05 -19.61
C GLN A 21 -10.36 -0.48 -20.99
N GLY A 22 -11.20 0.28 -21.70
CA GLY A 22 -11.56 0.06 -23.11
C GLY A 22 -11.54 1.42 -23.83
N SER A 23 -11.19 1.55 -25.11
CA SER A 23 -11.38 0.65 -26.25
C SER A 23 -10.13 0.48 -27.12
N ASP A 24 -10.06 -0.69 -27.77
CA ASP A 24 -9.08 -1.18 -28.77
C ASP A 24 -7.80 -1.91 -28.27
N ALA A 25 -7.71 -3.14 -28.77
CA ALA A 25 -6.60 -4.10 -28.88
C ALA A 25 -5.86 -4.62 -27.64
N GLU A 26 -5.82 -3.93 -26.49
CA GLU A 26 -5.07 -4.44 -25.32
C GLU A 26 -5.86 -4.32 -24.01
N GLN A 27 -6.70 -5.32 -23.72
CA GLN A 27 -7.47 -5.39 -22.49
C GLN A 27 -6.57 -5.68 -21.29
N PHE A 28 -6.00 -4.66 -20.66
CA PHE A 28 -5.43 -4.80 -19.32
C PHE A 28 -6.52 -4.60 -18.28
N SER A 29 -7.17 -5.70 -17.86
CA SER A 29 -8.00 -5.64 -16.65
C SER A 29 -7.07 -5.62 -15.44
N GLY A 30 -6.96 -4.45 -14.80
CA GLY A 30 -6.10 -4.27 -13.63
C GLY A 30 -6.89 -4.36 -12.34
N TRP A 31 -6.39 -5.14 -11.37
CA TRP A 31 -6.84 -4.99 -9.99
C TRP A 31 -6.29 -3.66 -9.44
N ARG A 32 -7.20 -2.90 -8.84
CA ARG A 32 -6.90 -1.66 -8.14
C ARG A 32 -7.37 -1.81 -6.70
N GLY A 33 -6.75 -1.05 -5.81
CA GLY A 33 -7.23 -0.99 -4.45
C GLY A 33 -6.87 0.29 -3.75
N ARG A 34 -7.49 0.47 -2.60
CA ARG A 34 -7.22 1.56 -1.66
C ARG A 34 -7.18 0.98 -0.26
N ILE A 35 -6.19 1.37 0.50
CA ILE A 35 -6.04 1.02 1.92
C ILE A 35 -6.04 2.30 2.75
N GLU A 36 -6.76 2.27 3.87
CA GLU A 36 -6.86 3.36 4.84
C GLU A 36 -6.57 2.81 6.24
N HIS A 37 -5.73 3.50 7.00
CA HIS A 37 -5.49 3.25 8.42
C HIS A 37 -6.39 4.15 9.25
N ILE A 38 -7.29 3.57 10.04
CA ILE A 38 -8.36 4.32 10.73
C ILE A 38 -7.79 5.28 11.77
N GLN A 39 -6.77 4.85 12.49
CA GLN A 39 -6.22 5.58 13.63
C GLN A 39 -5.40 6.79 13.18
N SER A 40 -4.63 6.67 12.09
CA SER A 40 -3.88 7.81 11.53
C SER A 40 -4.66 8.64 10.52
N GLY A 41 -5.77 8.11 9.98
CA GLY A 41 -6.54 8.72 8.90
C GLY A 41 -5.81 8.73 7.54
N GLN A 42 -4.64 8.09 7.45
CA GLN A 42 -3.85 8.04 6.22
C GLN A 42 -4.33 6.91 5.31
N GLY A 43 -4.11 7.04 4.00
CA GLY A 43 -4.42 5.99 3.04
C GLY A 43 -3.77 6.20 1.68
N ILE A 44 -3.57 5.10 0.95
CA ILE A 44 -2.98 5.09 -0.37
C ILE A 44 -3.85 4.30 -1.35
N ASN A 45 -3.76 4.65 -2.63
CA ASN A 45 -4.20 3.76 -3.70
C ASN A 45 -3.03 2.84 -4.07
N PHE A 46 -3.32 1.59 -4.39
CA PHE A 46 -2.32 0.61 -4.81
C PHE A 46 -2.76 -0.13 -6.07
N TYR A 47 -1.74 -0.48 -6.85
CA TYR A 47 -1.84 -1.20 -8.11
C TYR A 47 -1.19 -2.59 -8.01
N LYS A 48 -0.24 -2.74 -7.09
CA LYS A 48 0.44 -4.00 -6.76
C LYS A 48 0.23 -4.29 -5.28
N HIS A 49 0.10 -5.57 -4.92
CA HIS A 49 -0.09 -5.97 -3.51
C HIS A 49 1.07 -5.52 -2.61
N GLN A 50 2.30 -5.45 -3.14
CA GLN A 50 3.47 -4.99 -2.39
C GLN A 50 3.28 -3.57 -1.80
N GLN A 51 2.70 -2.65 -2.58
CA GLN A 51 2.45 -1.28 -2.10
C GLN A 51 1.50 -1.25 -0.89
N MET A 52 0.55 -2.18 -0.83
CA MET A 52 -0.34 -2.34 0.32
C MET A 52 0.41 -2.89 1.54
N LEU A 53 1.30 -3.86 1.34
CA LEU A 53 2.11 -4.43 2.42
C LEU A 53 3.08 -3.40 2.99
N ASP A 54 3.76 -2.64 2.13
CA ASP A 54 4.67 -1.56 2.55
C ASP A 54 3.93 -0.51 3.39
N PHE A 55 2.69 -0.17 3.02
CA PHE A 55 1.85 0.74 3.80
C PHE A 55 1.48 0.16 5.18
N ILE A 56 1.12 -1.12 5.25
CA ILE A 56 0.79 -1.79 6.52
C ILE A 56 2.02 -1.81 7.42
N GLU A 57 3.19 -2.14 6.88
CA GLU A 57 4.44 -2.14 7.62
C GLU A 57 4.78 -0.76 8.15
N GLN A 58 4.66 0.29 7.33
CA GLN A 58 4.86 1.67 7.78
C GLN A 58 3.95 2.05 8.96
N MET A 59 2.67 1.65 8.92
CA MET A 59 1.71 1.98 9.98
C MET A 59 1.95 1.22 11.28
N ILE A 60 2.39 -0.04 11.20
CA ILE A 60 2.66 -0.86 12.37
C ILE A 60 4.03 -0.53 12.99
N SER A 61 5.03 -0.25 12.16
CA SER A 61 6.41 0.00 12.62
C SER A 61 6.62 1.43 13.11
N GLY A 62 5.76 2.38 12.73
CA GLY A 62 5.89 3.79 13.12
C GLY A 62 7.07 4.53 12.49
N PHE A 63 7.79 3.89 11.55
CA PHE A 63 8.90 4.49 10.81
C PHE A 63 8.54 4.60 9.32
N PRO A 64 8.82 5.73 8.66
CA PRO A 64 8.65 5.84 7.22
C PRO A 64 9.65 4.89 6.54
N LEU A 65 9.16 3.96 5.72
CA LEU A 65 10.02 3.17 4.84
C LEU A 65 10.74 4.14 3.90
N THR A 66 12.05 4.27 4.07
CA THR A 66 12.91 4.91 3.09
C THR A 66 12.74 4.14 1.79
N LYS A 67 12.17 4.78 0.77
CA LYS A 67 12.23 4.26 -0.60
C LYS A 67 13.70 4.01 -0.91
N ASN A 68 14.09 2.75 -1.04
CA ASN A 68 15.31 2.41 -1.74
C ASN A 68 15.03 2.69 -3.22
N SER A 69 15.24 3.94 -3.65
CA SER A 69 15.65 4.21 -5.02
C SER A 69 16.99 3.50 -5.17
N GLU A 70 17.00 2.43 -5.96
CA GLU A 70 18.23 1.84 -6.49
C GLU A 70 18.86 2.86 -7.46
N ASP A 71 19.45 3.90 -6.87
CA ASP A 71 20.57 4.60 -7.47
C ASP A 71 21.80 3.72 -7.18
N ASN A 72 22.09 2.80 -8.09
CA ASN A 72 23.46 2.36 -8.29
C ASN A 72 23.86 2.70 -9.72
N GLU A 73 24.38 3.92 -9.84
CA GLU A 73 25.43 4.27 -10.79
C GLU A 73 26.51 3.18 -10.85
N GLN A 74 27.00 2.98 -12.08
CA GLN A 74 28.35 2.54 -12.45
C GLN A 74 28.86 1.17 -11.98
N ASN A 75 29.28 0.37 -12.97
CA ASN A 75 30.44 -0.54 -13.02
C ASN A 75 30.19 -1.52 -14.21
N ASP A 76 31.05 -1.74 -15.21
CA ASP A 76 32.49 -1.53 -15.36
C ASP A 76 32.87 -1.48 -16.86
N ASP A 77 33.93 -0.73 -17.16
CA ASP A 77 34.79 -0.92 -18.33
C ASP A 77 35.24 -2.39 -18.47
N ILE A 78 35.08 -2.97 -19.67
CA ILE A 78 36.03 -3.92 -20.28
C ILE A 78 36.14 -3.61 -21.78
#